data_AF-A0A4S8HDV3-F1
#
_entry.id   AF-A0A4S8HDV3-F1
#
_cell.length_a   1.000
_cell.length_b   1.000
_cell.length_c   1.000
_cell.angle_alpha   90.00
_cell.angle_beta   90.00
_cell.angle_gamma   90.00
#
_symmetry.space_group_name_H-M   'P 1'
#
loop_
_entity.id
_entity.type
_entity.pdbx_description
1 polymer ?
#
loop_
_entity_poly.entity_id
_entity_poly.type
_entity_poly.pdbx_seq_one_letter_code
_entity_poly.pdbx_strand_id
1 'polypeptide(L)'
;MIPCKRILLQFAALMLMCVMAHAAGDHKKADAPMAIKFAGYIFNATQTVTLGATPAMLEASEALGSCSGGFLYQWQQSTDGINFTNISGATGLNYQPGAITQKMYYRRMVYCGEETAYTNIATISVQLDGGCISSKIQFLLFGSIPATIVASAANYGSDPANYKYQWQTSTDNIAFTNITGAVSQNLSFSSPLSQTSWFQRKTTSGTTTVTTSTSVKVVMASTLYYNVVKSGSFTRNNCGGGASGTTVTYTVAANTYVTDISQADADAQAQNDVNANGQNYANTNGQCYWSSVAKSGTFTKNNCASGGTGSQVTYNVEAGAYTSTISQADADAQAQNEVNANGQTYANNNGYCTWYSVAKWGSFTRNNCGSGYTGSSVTYTVPANAYTSTISQADADQKAQNDVNNNGQTYANNNGTCQSSTVNVNATNWTSAYFTASFTNTATNTTYNFSITPGMNGNYRGQMPAGTYNVNIYPSGGSALYEWWVGNYYSAGQNTFTVSGLSFNWDFDISIADY
;
A
#
# COMPACT_ATOMS: atom_id res chain seq x y z
N MET A 1 46.90 -53.43 -11.03
CA MET A 1 48.35 -53.72 -11.02
C MET A 1 48.54 -55.17 -10.63
N ILE A 2 49.17 -55.96 -11.51
CA ILE A 2 49.72 -57.28 -11.16
C ILE A 2 50.77 -57.07 -10.04
N PRO A 3 50.77 -57.90 -8.98
CA PRO A 3 52.02 -58.59 -8.65
C PRO A 3 51.76 -60.04 -8.24
N CYS A 4 52.42 -61.00 -8.90
CA CYS A 4 53.72 -61.52 -8.45
C CYS A 4 53.65 -62.23 -7.08
N LYS A 5 52.97 -63.38 -7.03
CA LYS A 5 53.13 -64.40 -5.98
C LYS A 5 53.62 -65.70 -6.63
N ARG A 6 54.83 -65.68 -7.17
CA ARG A 6 55.54 -66.87 -7.67
C ARG A 6 57.05 -66.69 -7.65
N ILE A 7 57.61 -66.02 -6.63
CA ILE A 7 59.07 -65.85 -6.47
C ILE A 7 59.46 -65.90 -4.97
N LEU A 8 59.04 -66.94 -4.25
CA LEU A 8 59.56 -67.19 -2.89
C LEU A 8 59.65 -68.67 -2.50
N LEU A 9 59.53 -69.58 -3.48
CA LEU A 9 59.77 -71.02 -3.28
C LEU A 9 61.07 -71.53 -3.92
N GLN A 10 61.86 -70.65 -4.55
CA GLN A 10 63.11 -71.04 -5.24
C GLN A 10 64.40 -70.64 -4.52
N PHE A 11 64.34 -69.99 -3.35
CA PHE A 11 65.54 -69.58 -2.61
C PHE A 11 65.86 -70.44 -1.37
N ALA A 12 65.00 -71.38 -0.99
CA ALA A 12 65.31 -72.35 0.08
C ALA A 12 65.95 -73.66 -0.45
N ALA A 13 65.90 -73.91 -1.77
CA ALA A 13 66.50 -75.09 -2.39
C ALA A 13 67.99 -74.93 -2.72
N LEU A 14 68.58 -73.75 -2.51
CA LEU A 14 69.96 -73.44 -2.90
C LEU A 14 70.99 -73.58 -1.76
N MET A 15 70.56 -73.90 -0.54
CA MET A 15 71.46 -74.15 0.61
C MET A 15 71.64 -75.63 0.97
N LEU A 16 71.23 -76.56 0.10
CA LEU A 16 71.31 -78.00 0.35
C LEU A 16 71.90 -78.82 -0.83
N MET A 17 72.78 -78.22 -1.63
CA MET A 17 73.60 -78.95 -2.63
C MET A 17 75.11 -78.71 -2.47
N CYS A 18 75.56 -78.38 -1.26
CA CYS A 18 76.99 -78.31 -0.94
C CYS A 18 77.40 -79.36 0.10
N VAL A 19 77.07 -80.64 -0.14
CA VAL A 19 77.86 -81.80 0.30
C VAL A 19 77.48 -82.98 -0.60
N MET A 20 78.30 -83.30 -1.59
CA MET A 20 78.80 -84.65 -1.89
C MET A 20 79.59 -84.63 -3.20
N ALA A 21 80.91 -84.52 -3.05
CA ALA A 21 81.89 -84.85 -4.06
C ALA A 21 82.29 -86.33 -3.92
N HIS A 22 82.40 -87.01 -5.06
CA HIS A 22 83.34 -88.10 -5.41
C HIS A 22 83.66 -89.22 -4.40
N ALA A 23 83.31 -90.46 -4.76
CA ALA A 23 84.26 -91.58 -4.86
C ALA A 23 83.60 -92.82 -5.50
N ALA A 24 84.16 -93.29 -6.61
CA ALA A 24 84.01 -94.65 -7.10
C ALA A 24 84.97 -95.58 -6.31
N GLY A 25 84.58 -96.84 -6.09
CA GLY A 25 85.47 -97.88 -5.56
C GLY A 25 84.86 -98.69 -4.41
N ASP A 26 84.69 -99.99 -4.67
CA ASP A 26 84.29 -101.01 -3.70
C ASP A 26 85.14 -100.98 -2.42
N HIS A 27 84.54 -100.53 -1.32
CA HIS A 27 84.99 -100.89 0.03
C HIS A 27 83.76 -101.15 0.91
N LYS A 28 83.68 -102.38 1.42
CA LYS A 28 82.69 -102.82 2.42
C LYS A 28 82.57 -101.78 3.54
N LYS A 29 81.42 -101.11 3.64
CA LYS A 29 81.11 -100.23 4.78
C LYS A 29 80.65 -101.08 5.96
N ALA A 30 81.46 -101.06 7.01
CA ALA A 30 80.99 -101.22 8.38
C ALA A 30 79.85 -100.22 8.64
N ASP A 31 78.90 -100.63 9.46
CA ASP A 31 77.70 -99.87 9.84
C ASP A 31 78.03 -98.39 10.11
N ALA A 32 77.62 -97.51 9.19
CA ALA A 32 77.71 -96.08 9.42
C ALA A 32 76.81 -95.74 10.62
N PRO A 33 77.28 -94.96 11.61
CA PRO A 33 76.47 -94.66 12.77
C PRO A 33 75.18 -93.96 12.34
N MET A 34 74.05 -94.45 12.85
CA MET A 34 72.76 -93.79 12.72
C MET A 34 72.88 -92.35 13.24
N ALA A 35 72.59 -91.37 12.38
CA ALA A 35 72.79 -89.96 12.69
C ALA A 35 71.73 -89.06 12.04
N ILE A 36 71.03 -88.26 12.84
CA ILE A 36 70.15 -87.18 12.36
C ILE A 36 71.01 -85.96 12.01
N LYS A 37 71.05 -85.57 10.74
CA LYS A 37 71.78 -84.37 10.29
C LYS A 37 70.90 -83.13 10.23
N PHE A 38 69.59 -83.33 10.03
CA PHE A 38 68.61 -82.24 10.00
C PHE A 38 67.22 -82.80 10.33
N ALA A 39 66.55 -82.25 11.35
CA ALA A 39 65.22 -82.71 11.79
C ALA A 39 64.07 -82.24 10.87
N GLY A 40 64.37 -81.36 9.92
CA GLY A 40 63.40 -80.72 9.04
C GLY A 40 63.04 -79.29 9.47
N TYR A 41 62.22 -78.65 8.65
CA TYR A 41 61.72 -77.28 8.86
C TYR A 41 60.22 -77.21 8.62
N ILE A 42 59.50 -76.51 9.49
CA ILE A 42 58.08 -76.18 9.34
C ILE A 42 57.96 -74.90 8.51
N PHE A 43 57.37 -74.99 7.33
CA PHE A 43 57.33 -73.89 6.36
C PHE A 43 56.36 -72.78 6.77
N ASN A 44 55.17 -73.16 7.23
CA ASN A 44 54.12 -72.25 7.71
C ASN A 44 54.15 -72.10 9.24
N ALA A 45 55.35 -71.85 9.77
CA ALA A 45 55.62 -71.77 11.21
C ALA A 45 54.99 -70.55 11.92
N THR A 46 54.22 -69.72 11.23
CA THR A 46 53.44 -68.67 11.87
C THR A 46 52.06 -68.59 11.25
N GLN A 47 51.04 -68.74 12.09
CA GLN A 47 49.65 -68.62 11.69
C GLN A 47 48.89 -67.77 12.69
N THR A 48 47.86 -67.08 12.20
CA THR A 48 46.87 -66.38 13.04
C THR A 48 45.49 -66.87 12.64
N VAL A 49 44.69 -67.26 13.62
CA VAL A 49 43.35 -67.81 13.41
C VAL A 49 42.33 -67.08 14.26
N THR A 50 41.05 -67.12 13.88
CA THR A 50 39.96 -66.67 14.75
C THR A 50 39.82 -67.62 15.94
N LEU A 51 39.26 -67.13 17.05
CA LEU A 51 39.11 -67.91 18.28
C LEU A 51 38.32 -69.20 18.00
N GLY A 52 38.89 -70.35 18.39
CA GLY A 52 38.29 -71.66 18.21
C GLY A 52 38.39 -72.24 16.79
N ALA A 53 39.01 -71.54 15.84
CA ALA A 53 39.21 -72.07 14.50
C ALA A 53 40.41 -73.04 14.44
N THR A 54 40.32 -73.99 13.52
CA THR A 54 41.43 -74.89 13.17
C THR A 54 42.42 -74.16 12.25
N PRO A 55 43.73 -74.14 12.56
CA PRO A 55 44.75 -73.58 11.69
C PRO A 55 44.93 -74.37 10.40
N ALA A 56 45.66 -73.83 9.43
CA ALA A 56 46.14 -74.63 8.31
C ALA A 56 47.11 -75.72 8.82
N MET A 57 47.11 -76.87 8.16
CA MET A 57 48.03 -77.97 8.44
C MET A 57 49.47 -77.47 8.48
N LEU A 58 50.22 -77.81 9.52
CA LEU A 58 51.65 -77.56 9.62
C LEU A 58 52.40 -78.48 8.68
N GLU A 59 53.05 -77.90 7.69
CA GLU A 59 53.81 -78.60 6.67
C GLU A 59 55.29 -78.58 7.04
N ALA A 60 55.86 -79.77 7.22
CA ALA A 60 57.26 -79.92 7.62
C ALA A 60 58.03 -80.73 6.57
N SER A 61 59.24 -80.30 6.25
CA SER A 61 60.13 -81.04 5.35
C SER A 61 60.47 -82.43 5.92
N GLU A 62 60.95 -83.34 5.07
CA GLU A 62 61.55 -84.58 5.55
C GLU A 62 62.81 -84.30 6.41
N ALA A 63 63.14 -85.26 7.27
CA ALA A 63 64.40 -85.27 8.00
C ALA A 63 65.53 -85.83 7.12
N LEU A 64 66.76 -85.35 7.33
CA LEU A 64 67.94 -85.78 6.57
C LEU A 64 68.98 -86.39 7.49
N GLY A 65 69.69 -87.40 7.00
CA GLY A 65 70.71 -88.13 7.73
C GLY A 65 70.80 -89.59 7.26
N SER A 66 71.35 -90.46 8.11
CA SER A 66 71.45 -91.89 7.84
C SER A 66 70.74 -92.64 8.95
N CYS A 67 69.64 -93.34 8.63
CA CYS A 67 68.85 -94.11 9.60
C CYS A 67 68.41 -95.45 8.98
N SER A 68 68.87 -96.58 9.52
CA SER A 68 68.65 -97.90 8.91
C SER A 68 67.20 -98.38 8.93
N GLY A 69 66.37 -97.86 9.85
CA GLY A 69 64.94 -98.13 9.95
C GLY A 69 64.02 -97.00 9.48
N GLY A 70 64.59 -95.94 8.89
CA GLY A 70 63.88 -94.70 8.59
C GLY A 70 63.69 -93.80 9.80
N PHE A 71 63.37 -92.53 9.55
CA PHE A 71 63.09 -91.57 10.62
C PHE A 71 61.66 -91.73 11.11
N LEU A 72 61.48 -91.66 12.43
CA LEU A 72 60.18 -91.66 13.06
C LEU A 72 59.90 -90.27 13.65
N TYR A 73 58.62 -89.90 13.69
CA TYR A 73 58.20 -88.56 14.07
C TYR A 73 57.22 -88.57 15.24
N GLN A 74 57.28 -87.52 16.05
CA GLN A 74 56.33 -87.24 17.11
C GLN A 74 56.13 -85.73 17.21
N TRP A 75 54.91 -85.27 16.91
CA TRP A 75 54.56 -83.86 17.10
C TRP A 75 54.38 -83.54 18.58
N GLN A 76 54.81 -82.34 18.95
CA GLN A 76 54.73 -81.81 20.31
C GLN A 76 54.06 -80.44 20.31
N GLN A 77 53.39 -80.11 21.42
CA GLN A 77 52.74 -78.83 21.66
C GLN A 77 53.23 -78.17 22.94
N SER A 78 53.10 -76.85 23.02
CA SER A 78 53.49 -76.03 24.17
C SER A 78 52.63 -74.76 24.26
N THR A 79 52.39 -74.29 25.47
CA THR A 79 51.69 -73.01 25.76
C THR A 79 52.64 -71.85 26.00
N ASP A 80 53.90 -72.11 26.31
CA ASP A 80 54.93 -71.10 26.64
C ASP A 80 56.06 -71.04 25.60
N GLY A 81 56.10 -71.99 24.66
CA GLY A 81 57.15 -72.10 23.64
C GLY A 81 58.46 -72.66 24.18
N ILE A 82 58.49 -73.11 25.44
CA ILE A 82 59.67 -73.63 26.14
C ILE A 82 59.43 -75.10 26.52
N ASN A 83 58.32 -75.39 27.22
CA ASN A 83 57.97 -76.72 27.70
C ASN A 83 57.04 -77.42 26.71
N PHE A 84 57.54 -78.47 26.06
CA PHE A 84 56.81 -79.21 25.03
C PHE A 84 56.36 -80.60 25.51
N THR A 85 55.13 -80.96 25.17
CA THR A 85 54.51 -82.27 25.47
C THR A 85 54.10 -82.99 24.20
N ASN A 86 54.21 -84.32 24.19
CA ASN A 86 53.83 -85.13 23.02
C ASN A 86 52.32 -85.06 22.75
N ILE A 87 51.96 -84.91 21.47
CA ILE A 87 50.58 -85.00 21.01
C ILE A 87 50.31 -86.47 20.67
N SER A 88 49.42 -87.11 21.43
CA SER A 88 49.13 -88.54 21.27
C SER A 88 48.74 -88.89 19.82
N GLY A 89 49.39 -89.90 19.25
CA GLY A 89 49.13 -90.41 17.90
C GLY A 89 49.65 -89.54 16.73
N ALA A 90 50.24 -88.37 16.99
CA ALA A 90 50.67 -87.46 15.94
C ALA A 90 52.09 -87.80 15.42
N THR A 91 52.20 -88.84 14.60
CA THR A 91 53.47 -89.37 14.06
C THR A 91 53.71 -89.10 12.57
N GLY A 92 52.82 -88.32 11.94
CA GLY A 92 52.92 -87.98 10.52
C GLY A 92 54.03 -86.96 10.20
N LEU A 93 54.40 -86.89 8.92
CA LEU A 93 55.30 -85.85 8.40
C LEU A 93 54.71 -84.45 8.69
N ASN A 94 53.45 -84.23 8.32
CA ASN A 94 52.69 -83.02 8.58
C ASN A 94 51.76 -83.21 9.79
N TYR A 95 51.29 -82.12 10.37
CA TYR A 95 50.32 -82.16 11.47
C TYR A 95 49.21 -81.13 11.29
N GLN A 96 47.97 -81.55 11.50
CA GLN A 96 46.80 -80.67 11.51
C GLN A 96 46.45 -80.33 12.96
N PRO A 97 46.73 -79.11 13.45
CA PRO A 97 46.30 -78.70 14.78
C PRO A 97 44.78 -78.65 14.87
N GLY A 98 44.26 -78.92 16.07
CA GLY A 98 42.85 -78.72 16.40
C GLY A 98 42.48 -77.24 16.57
N ALA A 99 41.28 -76.99 17.09
CA ALA A 99 40.80 -75.65 17.40
C ALA A 99 41.72 -74.92 18.40
N ILE A 100 42.10 -73.68 18.09
CA ILE A 100 43.00 -72.87 18.91
C ILE A 100 42.22 -71.84 19.72
N THR A 101 42.31 -71.91 21.05
CA THR A 101 41.64 -70.99 21.99
C THR A 101 42.59 -70.00 22.68
N GLN A 102 43.90 -70.20 22.52
CA GLN A 102 44.97 -69.36 23.06
C GLN A 102 46.22 -69.51 22.19
N LYS A 103 47.25 -68.70 22.41
CA LYS A 103 48.52 -68.85 21.67
C LYS A 103 49.13 -70.24 21.95
N MET A 104 49.47 -70.97 20.90
CA MET A 104 50.05 -72.30 20.98
C MET A 104 51.34 -72.39 20.15
N TYR A 105 52.25 -73.24 20.60
CA TYR A 105 53.51 -73.53 19.95
C TYR A 105 53.57 -75.01 19.60
N TYR A 106 54.12 -75.33 18.44
CA TYR A 106 54.26 -76.70 17.94
C TYR A 106 55.67 -76.95 17.42
N ARG A 107 56.17 -78.16 17.60
CA ARG A 107 57.41 -78.62 16.96
C ARG A 107 57.29 -80.11 16.67
N ARG A 108 58.04 -80.62 15.68
CA ARG A 108 58.13 -82.04 15.42
C ARG A 108 59.47 -82.57 15.96
N MET A 109 59.39 -83.57 16.82
CA MET A 109 60.54 -84.35 17.25
C MET A 109 60.78 -85.47 16.23
N VAL A 110 62.03 -85.66 15.84
CA VAL A 110 62.49 -86.73 14.96
C VAL A 110 63.40 -87.64 15.75
N TYR A 111 63.20 -88.95 15.63
CA TYR A 111 64.04 -89.94 16.28
C TYR A 111 64.58 -90.98 15.29
N CYS A 112 65.82 -91.39 15.54
CA CYS A 112 66.54 -92.44 14.83
C CYS A 112 67.32 -93.29 15.85
N GLY A 113 66.73 -94.41 16.28
CA GLY A 113 67.23 -95.14 17.45
C GLY A 113 67.06 -94.29 18.71
N GLU A 114 68.14 -94.08 19.47
CA GLU A 114 68.15 -93.25 20.69
C GLU A 114 68.38 -91.76 20.43
N GLU A 115 68.79 -91.38 19.22
CA GLU A 115 69.04 -89.97 18.89
C GLU A 115 67.73 -89.23 18.61
N THR A 116 67.61 -88.00 19.14
CA THR A 116 66.48 -87.12 18.88
C THR A 116 66.92 -85.73 18.43
N ALA A 117 66.21 -85.16 17.47
CA ALA A 117 66.36 -83.76 17.06
C ALA A 117 64.98 -83.12 16.80
N TYR A 118 64.92 -81.79 16.77
CA TYR A 118 63.66 -81.05 16.66
C TYR A 118 63.67 -80.08 15.49
N THR A 119 62.50 -79.88 14.87
CA THR A 119 62.29 -78.79 13.91
C THR A 119 62.34 -77.41 14.58
N ASN A 120 62.27 -76.34 13.80
CA ASN A 120 61.86 -75.02 14.30
C ASN A 120 60.47 -75.09 14.98
N ILE A 121 60.16 -74.06 15.76
CA ILE A 121 58.87 -73.93 16.45
C ILE A 121 57.89 -73.20 15.54
N ALA A 122 56.73 -73.80 15.30
CA ALA A 122 55.58 -73.13 14.74
C ALA A 122 54.78 -72.43 15.84
N THR A 123 54.40 -71.18 15.62
CA THR A 123 53.58 -70.37 16.53
C THR A 123 52.22 -70.10 15.90
N ILE A 124 51.16 -70.43 16.62
CA ILE A 124 49.78 -70.17 16.20
C ILE A 124 49.13 -69.24 17.22
N SER A 125 48.71 -68.07 16.75
CA SER A 125 48.11 -67.04 17.61
C SER A 125 46.61 -66.86 17.30
N VAL A 126 45.86 -66.41 18.28
CA VAL A 126 44.47 -65.99 18.10
C VAL A 126 44.45 -64.53 17.62
N GLN A 127 43.62 -64.25 16.60
CA GLN A 127 43.42 -62.90 16.06
C GLN A 127 43.02 -61.92 17.17
N LEU A 128 43.55 -60.70 17.10
CA LEU A 128 43.21 -59.63 18.02
C LEU A 128 41.69 -59.42 18.05
N ASP A 129 41.10 -59.54 19.23
CA ASP A 129 39.75 -59.11 19.52
C ASP A 129 39.81 -57.69 20.08
N GLY A 130 39.29 -56.73 19.30
CA GLY A 130 39.26 -55.32 19.65
C GLY A 130 38.34 -54.97 20.82
N GLY A 131 37.53 -55.94 21.28
CA GLY A 131 36.46 -55.75 22.23
C GLY A 131 35.16 -55.24 21.58
N CYS A 132 34.13 -55.11 22.41
CA CYS A 132 32.81 -54.64 21.99
C CYS A 132 32.37 -53.42 22.80
N ILE A 133 31.61 -52.53 22.18
CA ILE A 133 30.91 -51.44 22.88
C ILE A 133 29.63 -52.01 23.50
N SER A 134 29.46 -51.86 24.81
CA SER A 134 28.28 -52.35 25.53
C SER A 134 27.21 -51.27 25.73
N SER A 135 27.60 -49.99 25.67
CA SER A 135 26.65 -48.87 25.72
C SER A 135 25.63 -48.92 24.59
N LYS A 136 24.38 -48.66 24.94
CA LYS A 136 23.28 -48.51 23.97
C LYS A 136 23.25 -47.08 23.41
N ILE A 137 22.38 -46.89 22.42
CA ILE A 137 22.06 -45.55 21.89
C ILE A 137 21.67 -44.62 23.05
N GLN A 138 22.21 -43.40 23.02
CA GLN A 138 21.86 -42.36 23.99
C GLN A 138 20.99 -41.31 23.31
N PHE A 139 19.98 -40.81 24.02
CA PHE A 139 19.15 -39.69 23.60
C PHE A 139 19.36 -38.55 24.58
N LEU A 140 19.81 -37.41 24.07
CA LEU A 140 20.19 -36.26 24.87
C LEU A 140 19.37 -35.04 24.47
N LEU A 141 18.95 -34.27 25.48
CA LEU A 141 18.46 -32.92 25.28
C LEU A 141 19.63 -32.00 24.92
N PHE A 142 19.35 -30.93 24.17
CA PHE A 142 20.35 -29.93 23.80
C PHE A 142 21.11 -29.43 25.05
N GLY A 143 22.44 -29.32 24.95
CA GLY A 143 23.31 -28.90 26.05
C GLY A 143 23.65 -29.97 27.09
N SER A 144 23.07 -31.17 27.00
CA SER A 144 23.41 -32.28 27.93
C SER A 144 24.75 -32.94 27.57
N ILE A 145 25.54 -33.28 28.58
CA ILE A 145 26.78 -34.07 28.42
C ILE A 145 26.41 -35.56 28.28
N PRO A 146 26.92 -36.29 27.27
CA PRO A 146 26.66 -37.72 27.13
C PRO A 146 27.19 -38.53 28.31
N ALA A 147 26.50 -39.63 28.63
CA ALA A 147 27.02 -40.62 29.56
C ALA A 147 28.25 -41.32 28.96
N THR A 148 29.16 -41.78 29.83
CA THR A 148 30.35 -42.54 29.42
C THR A 148 29.98 -43.73 28.54
N ILE A 149 30.65 -43.85 27.39
CA ILE A 149 30.56 -45.02 26.52
C ILE A 149 31.50 -46.10 27.05
N VAL A 150 30.92 -47.23 27.40
CA VAL A 150 31.61 -48.39 27.98
C VAL A 150 31.93 -49.38 26.87
N ALA A 151 33.17 -49.87 26.88
CA ALA A 151 33.61 -50.94 25.99
C ALA A 151 34.42 -51.97 26.77
N SER A 152 34.35 -53.24 26.35
CA SER A 152 35.14 -54.31 26.99
C SER A 152 36.64 -54.09 26.80
N ALA A 153 37.46 -54.75 27.61
CA ALA A 153 38.88 -54.86 27.32
C ALA A 153 39.10 -55.65 26.01
N ALA A 154 40.23 -55.39 25.36
CA ALA A 154 40.70 -56.21 24.24
C ALA A 154 41.23 -57.56 24.73
N ASN A 155 41.19 -58.56 23.84
CA ASN A 155 41.73 -59.89 24.10
C ASN A 155 42.58 -60.37 22.92
N TYR A 156 43.47 -61.33 23.18
CA TYR A 156 44.33 -61.96 22.18
C TYR A 156 45.25 -60.96 21.44
N GLY A 157 45.72 -61.31 20.24
CA GLY A 157 46.70 -60.51 19.51
C GLY A 157 48.14 -60.86 19.82
N SER A 158 49.07 -60.14 19.20
CA SER A 158 50.51 -60.43 19.25
C SER A 158 51.19 -59.94 20.53
N ASP A 159 50.59 -58.96 21.21
CA ASP A 159 51.07 -58.38 22.48
C ASP A 159 49.88 -58.16 23.44
N PRO A 160 49.40 -59.23 24.10
CA PRO A 160 48.21 -59.16 24.95
C PRO A 160 48.44 -58.44 26.29
N ALA A 161 49.68 -58.07 26.61
CA ALA A 161 50.00 -57.30 27.82
C ALA A 161 49.91 -55.79 27.61
N ASN A 162 49.93 -55.30 26.35
CA ASN A 162 50.07 -53.88 26.04
C ASN A 162 49.12 -53.40 24.92
N TYR A 163 47.81 -53.41 25.19
CA TYR A 163 46.83 -52.86 24.26
C TYR A 163 46.85 -51.32 24.23
N LYS A 164 46.71 -50.74 23.04
CA LYS A 164 46.50 -49.30 22.85
C LYS A 164 45.11 -49.05 22.29
N TYR A 165 44.37 -48.11 22.88
CA TYR A 165 43.06 -47.70 22.39
C TYR A 165 43.10 -46.31 21.77
N GLN A 166 42.21 -46.08 20.80
CA GLN A 166 41.96 -44.77 20.21
C GLN A 166 40.48 -44.67 19.82
N TRP A 167 39.74 -43.79 20.47
CA TRP A 167 38.35 -43.51 20.11
C TRP A 167 38.27 -42.63 18.86
N GLN A 168 37.22 -42.85 18.08
CA GLN A 168 36.91 -42.12 16.86
C GLN A 168 35.45 -41.67 16.86
N THR A 169 35.16 -40.55 16.18
CA THR A 169 33.82 -39.97 16.01
C THR A 169 33.46 -39.84 14.53
N SER A 170 32.16 -39.84 14.23
CA SER A 170 31.59 -39.70 12.88
C SER A 170 30.23 -39.01 12.94
N THR A 171 29.88 -38.24 11.91
CA THR A 171 28.55 -37.60 11.76
C THR A 171 27.64 -38.32 10.76
N ASP A 172 28.16 -39.35 10.08
CA ASP A 172 27.46 -40.10 9.04
C ASP A 172 27.51 -41.64 9.25
N ASN A 173 28.21 -42.10 10.29
CA ASN A 173 28.51 -43.51 10.57
C ASN A 173 29.31 -44.22 9.48
N ILE A 174 30.02 -43.47 8.65
CA ILE A 174 30.83 -43.99 7.54
C ILE A 174 32.28 -43.51 7.70
N ALA A 175 32.48 -42.19 7.78
CA ALA A 175 33.80 -41.59 7.92
C ALA A 175 34.10 -41.30 9.40
N PHE A 176 35.12 -41.96 9.95
CA PHE A 176 35.53 -41.83 11.35
C PHE A 176 36.88 -41.13 11.52
N THR A 177 36.92 -40.09 12.35
CA THR A 177 38.12 -39.32 12.71
C THR A 177 38.51 -39.56 14.16
N ASN A 178 39.81 -39.48 14.47
CA ASN A 178 40.29 -39.72 15.84
C ASN A 178 39.87 -38.58 16.78
N ILE A 179 39.41 -38.93 17.97
CA ILE A 179 39.19 -37.99 19.06
C ILE A 179 40.51 -37.80 19.81
N THR A 180 41.06 -36.59 19.76
CA THR A 180 42.36 -36.28 20.38
C THR A 180 42.35 -36.62 21.87
N GLY A 181 43.36 -37.38 22.32
CA GLY A 181 43.54 -37.75 23.73
C GLY A 181 42.62 -38.88 24.25
N ALA A 182 41.67 -39.34 23.45
CA ALA A 182 40.74 -40.39 23.86
C ALA A 182 41.33 -41.80 23.70
N VAL A 183 42.27 -42.13 24.60
CA VAL A 183 43.06 -43.39 24.56
C VAL A 183 42.70 -44.39 25.68
N SER A 184 41.68 -44.08 26.48
CA SER A 184 41.20 -44.96 27.55
C SER A 184 40.29 -46.07 27.00
N GLN A 185 40.12 -47.15 27.77
CA GLN A 185 39.21 -48.24 27.42
C GLN A 185 37.77 -47.74 27.19
N ASN A 186 37.28 -46.87 28.08
CA ASN A 186 35.98 -46.21 27.99
C ASN A 186 36.14 -44.77 27.48
N LEU A 187 35.09 -44.20 26.88
CA LEU A 187 35.05 -42.81 26.42
C LEU A 187 34.13 -41.98 27.31
N SER A 188 34.69 -40.97 27.99
CA SER A 188 33.94 -39.99 28.78
C SER A 188 33.93 -38.63 28.07
N PHE A 189 32.93 -37.82 28.37
CA PHE A 189 32.71 -36.51 27.79
C PHE A 189 32.82 -35.42 28.86
N SER A 190 33.42 -34.29 28.52
CA SER A 190 33.51 -33.11 29.39
C SER A 190 32.66 -31.93 28.92
N SER A 191 32.08 -32.04 27.72
CA SER A 191 31.24 -31.03 27.09
C SER A 191 30.09 -31.69 26.32
N PRO A 192 28.97 -30.99 26.09
CA PRO A 192 27.91 -31.49 25.21
C PRO A 192 28.40 -31.65 23.77
N LEU A 193 27.72 -32.50 23.00
CA LEU A 193 27.94 -32.62 21.56
C LEU A 193 27.19 -31.50 20.82
N SER A 194 27.72 -31.04 19.70
CA SER A 194 27.06 -30.05 18.84
C SER A 194 26.00 -30.65 17.91
N GLN A 195 26.06 -31.97 17.67
CA GLN A 195 25.18 -32.69 16.76
C GLN A 195 25.18 -34.19 17.05
N THR A 196 24.19 -34.90 16.49
CA THR A 196 24.15 -36.37 16.54
C THR A 196 25.42 -36.97 15.94
N SER A 197 26.06 -37.86 16.68
CA SER A 197 27.37 -38.45 16.32
C SER A 197 27.42 -39.95 16.63
N TRP A 198 28.29 -40.66 15.93
CA TRP A 198 28.61 -42.08 16.14
C TRP A 198 30.03 -42.23 16.64
N PHE A 199 30.23 -43.15 17.58
CA PHE A 199 31.53 -43.40 18.20
C PHE A 199 31.95 -44.85 18.01
N GLN A 200 33.23 -45.06 17.68
CA GLN A 200 33.84 -46.39 17.62
C GLN A 200 35.25 -46.36 18.25
N ARG A 201 35.81 -47.52 18.59
CA ARG A 201 37.15 -47.61 19.16
C ARG A 201 38.06 -48.46 18.28
N LYS A 202 39.27 -47.96 18.02
CA LYS A 202 40.38 -48.75 17.49
C LYS A 202 41.19 -49.33 18.63
N THR A 203 41.60 -50.58 18.46
CA THR A 203 42.43 -51.32 19.38
C THR A 203 43.66 -51.82 18.64
N THR A 204 44.85 -51.54 19.17
CA THR A 204 46.12 -51.99 18.61
C THR A 204 46.85 -52.92 19.59
N SER A 205 47.34 -54.04 19.08
CA SER A 205 48.25 -54.97 19.78
C SER A 205 49.46 -55.22 18.88
N GLY A 206 50.66 -54.82 19.34
CA GLY A 206 51.85 -54.76 18.50
C GLY A 206 51.63 -53.86 17.27
N THR A 207 51.73 -54.43 16.07
CA THR A 207 51.49 -53.75 14.78
C THR A 207 50.07 -53.95 14.23
N THR A 208 49.27 -54.81 14.85
CA THR A 208 47.92 -55.14 14.37
C THR A 208 46.92 -54.19 14.99
N THR A 209 46.07 -53.57 14.16
CA THR A 209 44.98 -52.71 14.61
C THR A 209 43.65 -53.22 14.09
N VAL A 210 42.66 -53.31 14.97
CA VAL A 210 41.27 -53.66 14.63
C VAL A 210 40.33 -52.61 15.21
N THR A 211 39.14 -52.48 14.62
CA THR A 211 38.06 -51.65 15.16
C THR A 211 37.09 -52.53 15.94
N THR A 212 36.41 -51.98 16.95
CA THR A 212 35.28 -52.63 17.59
C THR A 212 34.24 -53.06 16.54
N SER A 213 33.57 -54.17 16.80
CA SER A 213 32.57 -54.76 15.87
C SER A 213 31.36 -53.86 15.59
N THR A 214 31.12 -52.87 16.45
CA THR A 214 29.99 -51.92 16.35
C THR A 214 30.42 -50.50 16.72
N SER A 215 29.68 -49.53 16.21
CA SER A 215 29.67 -48.15 16.68
C SER A 215 28.45 -47.90 17.57
N VAL A 216 28.49 -46.88 18.43
CA VAL A 216 27.34 -46.42 19.23
C VAL A 216 26.91 -45.03 18.78
N LYS A 217 25.60 -44.85 18.60
CA LYS A 217 24.99 -43.56 18.25
C LYS A 217 24.65 -42.76 19.51
N VAL A 218 25.02 -41.49 19.53
CA VAL A 218 24.56 -40.52 20.53
C VAL A 218 23.72 -39.48 19.80
N VAL A 219 22.42 -39.48 20.07
CA VAL A 219 21.44 -38.60 19.45
C VAL A 219 21.36 -37.31 20.26
N MET A 220 21.68 -36.19 19.63
CA MET A 220 21.41 -34.86 20.18
C MET A 220 20.09 -34.36 19.61
N ALA A 221 19.11 -34.11 20.47
CA ALA A 221 17.89 -33.41 20.08
C ALA A 221 18.25 -31.97 19.67
N SER A 222 17.72 -31.52 18.53
CA SER A 222 17.84 -30.13 18.10
C SER A 222 16.92 -29.24 18.92
N THR A 223 17.39 -28.03 19.24
CA THR A 223 16.53 -26.98 19.79
C THR A 223 15.67 -26.44 18.67
N LEU A 224 14.35 -26.43 18.85
CA LEU A 224 13.42 -25.81 17.91
C LEU A 224 13.11 -24.38 18.35
N TYR A 225 13.18 -23.46 17.40
CA TYR A 225 12.81 -22.07 17.57
C TYR A 225 11.52 -21.79 16.82
N TYR A 226 10.59 -21.09 17.48
CA TYR A 226 9.27 -20.77 16.96
C TYR A 226 9.15 -19.27 16.80
N ASN A 227 8.58 -18.79 15.70
CA ASN A 227 8.41 -17.35 15.51
C ASN A 227 7.54 -16.72 16.60
N VAL A 228 7.85 -15.49 17.00
CA VAL A 228 6.87 -14.64 17.71
C VAL A 228 5.85 -14.07 16.71
N VAL A 229 4.75 -13.51 17.22
CA VAL A 229 3.75 -12.83 16.37
C VAL A 229 4.44 -11.76 15.51
N LYS A 230 4.19 -11.78 14.20
CA LYS A 230 4.59 -10.73 13.27
C LYS A 230 3.35 -10.17 12.58
N SER A 231 3.32 -8.88 12.34
CA SER A 231 2.20 -8.22 11.70
C SER A 231 2.63 -7.01 10.89
N GLY A 232 1.86 -6.68 9.86
CA GLY A 232 2.03 -5.47 9.06
C GLY A 232 0.68 -4.83 8.74
N SER A 233 0.68 -3.51 8.57
CA SER A 233 -0.51 -2.76 8.16
C SER A 233 -0.42 -2.43 6.67
N PHE A 234 -1.47 -2.77 5.93
CA PHE A 234 -1.50 -2.69 4.48
C PHE A 234 -2.79 -2.00 4.04
N THR A 235 -2.66 -1.00 3.17
CA THR A 235 -3.80 -0.29 2.61
C THR A 235 -4.24 -0.97 1.32
N ARG A 236 -5.53 -1.24 1.19
CA ARG A 236 -6.10 -1.76 -0.05
C ARG A 236 -5.76 -0.82 -1.22
N ASN A 237 -5.09 -1.33 -2.24
CA ASN A 237 -4.55 -0.51 -3.33
C ASN A 237 -5.14 -0.83 -4.71
N ASN A 238 -6.05 -1.80 -4.78
CA ASN A 238 -6.75 -2.21 -5.98
C ASN A 238 -8.17 -1.62 -6.07
N CYS A 239 -8.39 -0.44 -5.49
CA CYS A 239 -9.65 0.28 -5.63
C CYS A 239 -9.79 0.86 -7.05
N GLY A 240 -11.02 0.97 -7.56
CA GLY A 240 -11.30 1.64 -8.82
C GLY A 240 -10.91 3.13 -8.79
N GLY A 241 -10.82 3.77 -9.97
CA GLY A 241 -10.38 5.17 -10.07
C GLY A 241 -11.14 6.11 -9.14
N GLY A 242 -10.39 6.95 -8.40
CA GLY A 242 -10.93 7.94 -7.45
C GLY A 242 -11.25 7.41 -6.05
N ALA A 243 -11.22 6.10 -5.80
CA ALA A 243 -11.45 5.55 -4.47
C ALA A 243 -10.19 5.46 -3.60
N SER A 244 -10.40 5.60 -2.30
CA SER A 244 -9.42 5.34 -1.25
C SER A 244 -9.70 4.00 -0.57
N GLY A 245 -8.67 3.18 -0.38
CA GLY A 245 -8.78 1.91 0.34
C GLY A 245 -8.57 2.05 1.84
N THR A 246 -9.14 1.14 2.63
CA THR A 246 -8.86 1.05 4.07
C THR A 246 -7.55 0.34 4.34
N THR A 247 -6.93 0.68 5.46
CA THR A 247 -5.83 -0.09 6.05
C THR A 247 -6.36 -1.25 6.87
N VAL A 248 -5.83 -2.45 6.64
CA VAL A 248 -6.07 -3.64 7.46
C VAL A 248 -4.75 -4.23 7.93
N THR A 249 -4.78 -4.95 9.04
CA THR A 249 -3.59 -5.61 9.60
C THR A 249 -3.58 -7.08 9.21
N TYR A 250 -2.49 -7.53 8.58
CA TYR A 250 -2.22 -8.95 8.37
C TYR A 250 -1.28 -9.43 9.48
N THR A 251 -1.65 -10.54 10.12
CA THR A 251 -0.95 -11.07 11.30
C THR A 251 -0.61 -12.54 11.08
N VAL A 252 0.68 -12.86 11.22
CA VAL A 252 1.18 -14.22 11.35
C VAL A 252 1.28 -14.52 12.84
N ALA A 253 0.50 -15.48 13.32
CA ALA A 253 0.47 -15.87 14.72
C ALA A 253 1.83 -16.44 15.17
N ALA A 254 2.09 -16.39 16.47
CA ALA A 254 3.25 -17.07 17.04
C ALA A 254 3.16 -18.59 16.78
N ASN A 255 4.32 -19.24 16.71
CA ASN A 255 4.45 -20.69 16.47
C ASN A 255 3.92 -21.19 15.11
N THR A 256 3.75 -20.30 14.12
CA THR A 256 3.38 -20.66 12.74
C THR A 256 4.58 -21.23 11.98
N TYR A 257 5.75 -20.63 12.17
CA TYR A 257 7.03 -21.01 11.57
C TYR A 257 7.97 -21.59 12.64
N VAL A 258 8.64 -22.69 12.30
CA VAL A 258 9.58 -23.42 13.17
C VAL A 258 10.85 -23.77 12.40
N THR A 259 12.00 -23.66 13.08
CA THR A 259 13.34 -23.90 12.52
C THR A 259 14.27 -24.41 13.61
N ASP A 260 15.30 -25.15 13.25
CA ASP A 260 16.39 -25.58 14.15
C ASP A 260 17.62 -24.64 14.10
N ILE A 261 17.54 -23.55 13.33
CA ILE A 261 18.63 -22.59 13.15
C ILE A 261 18.70 -21.57 14.29
N SER A 262 17.68 -20.70 14.44
CA SER A 262 17.63 -19.68 15.49
C SER A 262 16.26 -19.02 15.62
N GLN A 263 16.03 -18.29 16.72
CA GLN A 263 14.85 -17.45 16.90
C GLN A 263 14.71 -16.38 15.80
N ALA A 264 15.83 -15.78 15.39
CA ALA A 264 15.84 -14.75 14.35
C ALA A 264 15.42 -15.31 12.98
N ASP A 265 15.80 -16.55 12.68
CA ASP A 265 15.40 -17.23 11.45
C ASP A 265 13.89 -17.51 11.43
N ALA A 266 13.33 -18.03 12.54
CA ALA A 266 11.89 -18.26 12.67
C ALA A 266 11.10 -16.95 12.48
N ASP A 267 11.54 -15.88 13.14
CA ASP A 267 10.96 -14.54 13.05
C ASP A 267 11.06 -13.94 11.64
N ALA A 268 12.18 -14.18 10.95
CA ALA A 268 12.40 -13.70 9.58
C ALA A 268 11.47 -14.41 8.59
N GLN A 269 11.26 -15.72 8.72
CA GLN A 269 10.29 -16.46 7.90
C GLN A 269 8.87 -15.91 8.08
N ALA A 270 8.45 -15.66 9.33
CA ALA A 270 7.15 -15.05 9.63
C ALA A 270 7.03 -13.62 9.07
N GLN A 271 8.10 -12.82 9.14
CA GLN A 271 8.10 -11.49 8.56
C GLN A 271 8.06 -11.51 7.02
N ASN A 272 8.71 -12.48 6.38
CA ASN A 272 8.67 -12.64 4.94
C ASN A 272 7.25 -13.00 4.45
N ASP A 273 6.51 -13.84 5.18
CA ASP A 273 5.09 -14.10 4.93
C ASP A 273 4.27 -12.80 5.01
N VAL A 274 4.43 -12.03 6.10
CA VAL A 274 3.75 -10.73 6.24
C VAL A 274 4.02 -9.82 5.04
N ASN A 275 5.27 -9.73 4.59
CA ASN A 275 5.67 -8.89 3.47
C ASN A 275 5.14 -9.41 2.12
N ALA A 276 5.11 -10.73 1.92
CA ALA A 276 4.70 -11.35 0.67
C ALA A 276 3.17 -11.36 0.50
N ASN A 277 2.43 -11.61 1.59
CA ASN A 277 0.99 -11.88 1.54
C ASN A 277 0.14 -10.70 2.05
N GLY A 278 0.73 -9.76 2.80
CA GLY A 278 -0.01 -8.67 3.44
C GLY A 278 -0.77 -7.77 2.46
N GLN A 279 -0.21 -7.46 1.29
CA GLN A 279 -0.90 -6.63 0.30
C GLN A 279 -2.08 -7.38 -0.36
N ASN A 280 -1.92 -8.66 -0.68
CA ASN A 280 -3.02 -9.48 -1.20
C ASN A 280 -4.15 -9.60 -0.19
N TYR A 281 -3.80 -9.81 1.08
CA TYR A 281 -4.77 -9.82 2.17
C TYR A 281 -5.54 -8.50 2.28
N ALA A 282 -4.86 -7.35 2.18
CA ALA A 282 -5.52 -6.04 2.17
C ALA A 282 -6.43 -5.83 0.95
N ASN A 283 -6.03 -6.33 -0.21
CA ASN A 283 -6.83 -6.25 -1.43
C ASN A 283 -8.10 -7.10 -1.37
N THR A 284 -8.09 -8.18 -0.59
CA THR A 284 -9.27 -9.03 -0.35
C THR A 284 -10.15 -8.51 0.79
N ASN A 285 -9.56 -8.08 1.91
CA ASN A 285 -10.30 -7.80 3.15
C ASN A 285 -10.53 -6.31 3.43
N GLY A 286 -9.79 -5.41 2.78
CA GLY A 286 -10.02 -3.98 2.89
C GLY A 286 -11.27 -3.53 2.14
N GLN A 287 -11.79 -2.35 2.48
CA GLN A 287 -12.93 -1.71 1.81
C GLN A 287 -12.44 -0.55 0.95
N CYS A 288 -13.22 -0.17 -0.07
CA CYS A 288 -12.96 1.00 -0.90
C CYS A 288 -14.05 2.04 -0.65
N TYR A 289 -13.65 3.32 -0.56
CA TYR A 289 -14.55 4.45 -0.36
C TYR A 289 -14.32 5.49 -1.46
N TRP A 290 -15.39 6.01 -2.02
CA TRP A 290 -15.40 7.13 -2.93
C TRP A 290 -15.91 8.37 -2.22
N SER A 291 -15.19 9.47 -2.33
CA SER A 291 -15.56 10.76 -1.76
C SER A 291 -16.24 11.60 -2.82
N SER A 292 -17.37 12.23 -2.50
CA SER A 292 -18.13 13.05 -3.45
C SER A 292 -17.26 14.18 -4.01
N VAL A 293 -17.43 14.51 -5.29
CA VAL A 293 -16.89 15.76 -5.82
C VAL A 293 -17.74 16.94 -5.33
N ALA A 294 -17.20 18.16 -5.43
CA ALA A 294 -17.97 19.36 -5.12
C ALA A 294 -19.21 19.44 -6.03
N LYS A 295 -20.38 19.66 -5.43
CA LYS A 295 -21.66 19.86 -6.13
C LYS A 295 -22.20 21.25 -5.80
N SER A 296 -22.93 21.82 -6.74
CA SER A 296 -23.60 23.10 -6.53
C SER A 296 -24.86 23.20 -7.36
N GLY A 297 -25.76 24.08 -6.94
CA GLY A 297 -26.96 24.43 -7.68
C GLY A 297 -27.27 25.90 -7.50
N THR A 298 -27.76 26.53 -8.57
CA THR A 298 -28.20 27.93 -8.55
C THR A 298 -29.72 27.98 -8.46
N PHE A 299 -30.24 28.68 -7.47
CA PHE A 299 -31.66 28.75 -7.17
C PHE A 299 -32.11 30.21 -7.11
N THR A 300 -33.27 30.50 -7.67
CA THR A 300 -33.88 31.83 -7.60
C THR A 300 -34.78 31.90 -6.38
N LYS A 301 -34.65 32.95 -5.56
CA LYS A 301 -35.60 33.22 -4.48
C LYS A 301 -37.01 33.32 -5.05
N ASN A 302 -37.93 32.49 -4.58
CA ASN A 302 -39.27 32.35 -5.18
C ASN A 302 -40.41 32.79 -4.25
N ASN A 303 -40.08 33.23 -3.04
CA ASN A 303 -41.03 33.72 -2.05
C ASN A 303 -41.05 35.26 -1.95
N CYS A 304 -40.82 35.96 -3.06
CA CYS A 304 -40.98 37.41 -3.14
C CYS A 304 -42.47 37.80 -3.12
N ALA A 305 -42.79 38.93 -2.48
CA ALA A 305 -44.14 39.49 -2.58
C ALA A 305 -44.44 39.91 -4.03
N SER A 306 -45.74 40.03 -4.36
CA SER A 306 -46.22 40.32 -5.73
C SER A 306 -45.43 41.44 -6.42
N GLY A 307 -45.08 41.22 -7.69
CA GLY A 307 -44.27 42.12 -8.51
C GLY A 307 -42.75 42.07 -8.25
N GLY A 308 -42.30 41.30 -7.26
CA GLY A 308 -40.89 41.17 -6.93
C GLY A 308 -40.17 40.07 -7.72
N THR A 309 -39.02 40.40 -8.29
CA THR A 309 -38.11 39.45 -8.94
C THR A 309 -37.03 39.02 -7.96
N GLY A 310 -36.93 37.72 -7.68
CA GLY A 310 -35.93 37.19 -6.76
C GLY A 310 -34.52 37.13 -7.36
N SER A 311 -33.51 37.31 -6.52
CA SER A 311 -32.11 37.11 -6.90
C SER A 311 -31.79 35.61 -7.06
N GLN A 312 -30.77 35.32 -7.86
CA GLN A 312 -30.15 33.99 -7.92
C GLN A 312 -29.11 33.84 -6.80
N VAL A 313 -29.09 32.68 -6.15
CA VAL A 313 -28.15 32.32 -5.10
C VAL A 313 -27.63 30.91 -5.36
N THR A 314 -26.33 30.69 -5.19
CA THR A 314 -25.70 29.37 -5.34
C THR A 314 -25.61 28.69 -3.97
N TYR A 315 -26.01 27.42 -3.91
CA TYR A 315 -25.76 26.53 -2.77
C TYR A 315 -24.65 25.56 -3.14
N ASN A 316 -23.64 25.42 -2.26
CA ASN A 316 -22.43 24.65 -2.48
C ASN A 316 -22.34 23.51 -1.47
N VAL A 317 -22.03 22.32 -1.95
CA VAL A 317 -21.61 21.16 -1.15
C VAL A 317 -20.17 20.87 -1.53
N GLU A 318 -19.26 21.02 -0.56
CA GLU A 318 -17.81 20.86 -0.76
C GLU A 318 -17.44 19.42 -1.12
N ALA A 319 -16.28 19.25 -1.78
CA ALA A 319 -15.76 17.93 -2.10
C ALA A 319 -15.45 17.14 -0.80
N GLY A 320 -15.79 15.85 -0.79
CA GLY A 320 -15.61 14.96 0.36
C GLY A 320 -16.67 15.10 1.45
N ALA A 321 -17.71 15.92 1.27
CA ALA A 321 -18.83 16.02 2.21
C ALA A 321 -19.56 14.67 2.40
N TYR A 322 -19.61 13.85 1.35
CA TYR A 322 -20.19 12.50 1.39
C TYR A 322 -19.18 11.45 0.98
N THR A 323 -19.28 10.26 1.58
CA THR A 323 -18.51 9.08 1.18
C THR A 323 -19.45 7.92 0.87
N SER A 324 -19.06 7.07 -0.07
CA SER A 324 -19.79 5.86 -0.46
C SER A 324 -18.87 4.67 -0.57
N THR A 325 -19.32 3.48 -0.16
CA THR A 325 -18.64 2.20 -0.40
C THR A 325 -19.07 1.53 -1.71
N ILE A 326 -19.95 2.18 -2.49
CA ILE A 326 -20.53 1.62 -3.71
C ILE A 326 -19.82 2.16 -4.95
N SER A 327 -19.79 3.48 -5.11
CA SER A 327 -19.16 4.13 -6.27
C SER A 327 -19.02 5.63 -6.11
N GLN A 328 -18.25 6.26 -7.01
CA GLN A 328 -18.18 7.71 -7.15
C GLN A 328 -19.56 8.33 -7.45
N ALA A 329 -20.35 7.71 -8.32
CA ALA A 329 -21.66 8.20 -8.72
C ALA A 329 -22.65 8.23 -7.54
N ASP A 330 -22.54 7.26 -6.63
CA ASP A 330 -23.36 7.21 -5.42
C ASP A 330 -23.00 8.34 -4.43
N ALA A 331 -21.72 8.54 -4.14
CA ALA A 331 -21.27 9.65 -3.29
C ALA A 331 -21.68 11.01 -3.89
N ASP A 332 -21.50 11.18 -5.20
CA ASP A 332 -21.91 12.37 -5.94
C ASP A 332 -23.43 12.59 -5.94
N ALA A 333 -24.22 11.52 -6.02
CA ALA A 333 -25.67 11.58 -5.97
C ALA A 333 -26.17 12.02 -4.60
N GLN A 334 -25.55 11.54 -3.51
CA GLN A 334 -25.86 12.00 -2.16
C GLN A 334 -25.60 13.51 -2.00
N ALA A 335 -24.44 13.99 -2.46
CA ALA A 335 -24.14 15.42 -2.46
C ALA A 335 -25.13 16.23 -3.32
N GLN A 336 -25.52 15.72 -4.49
CA GLN A 336 -26.51 16.39 -5.34
C GLN A 336 -27.92 16.39 -4.74
N ASN A 337 -28.30 15.33 -4.04
CA ASN A 337 -29.58 15.26 -3.35
C ASN A 337 -29.68 16.32 -2.25
N GLU A 338 -28.59 16.57 -1.51
CA GLU A 338 -28.55 17.67 -0.54
C GLU A 338 -28.74 19.03 -1.23
N VAL A 339 -28.00 19.29 -2.31
CA VAL A 339 -28.15 20.52 -3.11
C VAL A 339 -29.62 20.72 -3.52
N ASN A 340 -30.27 19.67 -4.03
CA ASN A 340 -31.66 19.74 -4.48
C ASN A 340 -32.65 19.92 -3.33
N ALA A 341 -32.42 19.28 -2.18
CA ALA A 341 -33.29 19.35 -1.02
C ALA A 341 -33.23 20.70 -0.31
N ASN A 342 -32.02 21.27 -0.19
CA ASN A 342 -31.78 22.46 0.64
C ASN A 342 -31.66 23.76 -0.17
N GLY A 343 -31.34 23.67 -1.46
CA GLY A 343 -31.01 24.82 -2.30
C GLY A 343 -32.09 25.90 -2.39
N GLN A 344 -33.37 25.50 -2.53
CA GLN A 344 -34.47 26.47 -2.62
C GLN A 344 -34.70 27.20 -1.28
N THR A 345 -34.66 26.47 -0.16
CA THR A 345 -34.76 27.07 1.19
C THR A 345 -33.62 28.03 1.44
N TYR A 346 -32.40 27.65 1.05
CA TYR A 346 -31.22 28.50 1.16
C TYR A 346 -31.36 29.79 0.34
N ALA A 347 -31.80 29.71 -0.92
CA ALA A 347 -32.04 30.89 -1.75
C ALA A 347 -33.17 31.78 -1.19
N ASN A 348 -34.19 31.18 -0.59
CA ASN A 348 -35.25 31.94 0.07
C ASN A 348 -34.78 32.69 1.32
N ASN A 349 -33.77 32.18 2.04
CA ASN A 349 -33.23 32.85 3.23
C ASN A 349 -32.14 33.86 2.92
N ASN A 350 -31.31 33.61 1.90
CA ASN A 350 -30.11 34.40 1.60
C ASN A 350 -30.26 35.31 0.36
N GLY A 351 -31.32 35.13 -0.44
CA GLY A 351 -31.60 35.97 -1.60
C GLY A 351 -32.36 37.25 -1.24
N TYR A 352 -32.33 38.21 -2.16
CA TYR A 352 -33.10 39.46 -2.08
C TYR A 352 -34.16 39.51 -3.19
N CYS A 353 -35.14 40.39 -3.03
CA CYS A 353 -36.18 40.66 -4.04
C CYS A 353 -35.99 42.07 -4.59
N THR A 354 -36.18 42.22 -5.89
CA THR A 354 -36.11 43.50 -6.60
C THR A 354 -37.45 43.77 -7.26
N TRP A 355 -38.06 44.91 -6.95
CA TRP A 355 -39.26 45.42 -7.60
C TRP A 355 -38.86 46.51 -8.59
N TYR A 356 -39.54 46.54 -9.73
CA TYR A 356 -39.30 47.49 -10.81
C TYR A 356 -40.50 48.42 -10.91
N SER A 357 -40.27 49.73 -10.98
CA SER A 357 -41.34 50.72 -11.06
C SER A 357 -42.21 50.48 -12.28
N VAL A 358 -43.53 50.56 -12.14
CA VAL A 358 -44.40 50.68 -13.33
C VAL A 358 -44.22 52.06 -13.95
N ALA A 359 -44.66 52.23 -15.21
CA ALA A 359 -44.63 53.55 -15.84
C ALA A 359 -45.47 54.54 -15.03
N LYS A 360 -44.88 55.70 -14.70
CA LYS A 360 -45.56 56.83 -14.05
C LYS A 360 -45.52 58.04 -14.97
N TRP A 361 -46.55 58.86 -14.92
CA TRP A 361 -46.64 60.05 -15.76
C TRP A 361 -47.46 61.13 -15.07
N GLY A 362 -47.24 62.38 -15.49
CA GLY A 362 -48.01 63.54 -15.05
C GLY A 362 -48.14 64.55 -16.19
N SER A 363 -49.25 65.29 -16.20
CA SER A 363 -49.47 66.40 -17.12
C SER A 363 -49.12 67.71 -16.43
N PHE A 364 -48.25 68.50 -17.04
CA PHE A 364 -47.74 69.73 -16.47
C PHE A 364 -47.90 70.86 -17.48
N THR A 365 -48.48 71.97 -17.03
CA THR A 365 -48.66 73.16 -17.86
C THR A 365 -47.46 74.08 -17.72
N ARG A 366 -46.92 74.55 -18.85
CA ARG A 366 -45.86 75.55 -18.86
C ARG A 366 -46.33 76.81 -18.12
N ASN A 367 -45.58 77.26 -17.11
CA ASN A 367 -46.01 78.35 -16.22
C ASN A 367 -45.10 79.58 -16.25
N ASN A 368 -44.07 79.58 -17.09
CA ASN A 368 -43.13 80.68 -17.26
C ASN A 368 -43.36 81.48 -18.55
N CYS A 369 -44.62 81.60 -19.00
CA CYS A 369 -44.99 82.43 -20.14
C CYS A 369 -45.05 83.92 -19.74
N GLY A 370 -44.70 84.81 -20.67
CA GLY A 370 -44.84 86.26 -20.49
C GLY A 370 -46.31 86.71 -20.45
N SER A 371 -46.55 87.96 -20.07
CA SER A 371 -47.90 88.55 -19.98
C SER A 371 -48.67 88.42 -21.31
N GLY A 372 -49.93 87.98 -21.26
CA GLY A 372 -50.80 87.76 -22.43
C GLY A 372 -50.73 86.37 -23.06
N TYR A 373 -49.99 85.43 -22.46
CA TYR A 373 -49.84 84.05 -22.94
C TYR A 373 -50.17 83.01 -21.86
N THR A 374 -50.79 81.92 -22.29
CA THR A 374 -51.05 80.71 -21.50
C THR A 374 -50.19 79.57 -22.03
N GLY A 375 -49.56 78.81 -21.13
CA GLY A 375 -48.76 77.66 -21.52
C GLY A 375 -49.63 76.48 -21.96
N SER A 376 -49.12 75.69 -22.91
CA SER A 376 -49.69 74.38 -23.21
C SER A 376 -49.30 73.35 -22.15
N SER A 377 -50.09 72.27 -22.05
CA SER A 377 -49.79 71.14 -21.18
C SER A 377 -49.03 70.05 -21.93
N VAL A 378 -47.93 69.57 -21.35
CA VAL A 378 -47.17 68.43 -21.87
C VAL A 378 -47.13 67.31 -20.84
N THR A 379 -47.02 66.06 -21.32
CA THR A 379 -46.94 64.89 -20.44
C THR A 379 -45.48 64.51 -20.24
N TYR A 380 -45.05 64.43 -18.98
CA TYR A 380 -43.76 63.85 -18.61
C TYR A 380 -43.97 62.42 -18.15
N THR A 381 -43.29 61.48 -18.80
CA THR A 381 -43.44 60.03 -18.56
C THR A 381 -42.11 59.44 -18.12
N VAL A 382 -42.12 58.80 -16.96
CA VAL A 382 -41.06 57.89 -16.51
C VAL A 382 -41.46 56.48 -16.96
N PRO A 383 -40.70 55.83 -17.86
CA PRO A 383 -41.04 54.51 -18.37
C PRO A 383 -40.96 53.45 -17.26
N ALA A 384 -41.62 52.32 -17.48
CA ALA A 384 -41.51 51.17 -16.57
C ALA A 384 -40.04 50.71 -16.46
N ASN A 385 -39.69 50.14 -15.32
CA ASN A 385 -38.35 49.66 -14.95
C ASN A 385 -37.27 50.75 -14.84
N ALA A 386 -37.63 52.04 -14.92
CA ALA A 386 -36.67 53.13 -14.72
C ALA A 386 -36.09 53.18 -13.30
N TYR A 387 -36.89 52.78 -12.30
CA TYR A 387 -36.47 52.73 -10.90
C TYR A 387 -36.65 51.34 -10.32
N THR A 388 -35.77 50.99 -9.37
CA THR A 388 -35.85 49.73 -8.62
C THR A 388 -35.94 49.97 -7.12
N SER A 389 -36.47 48.96 -6.43
CA SER A 389 -36.51 48.90 -4.97
C SER A 389 -36.24 47.48 -4.49
N THR A 390 -35.59 47.34 -3.34
CA THR A 390 -35.48 46.08 -2.59
C THR A 390 -36.47 46.01 -1.42
N ILE A 391 -37.40 46.96 -1.34
CA ILE A 391 -38.38 47.06 -0.27
C ILE A 391 -39.76 46.61 -0.76
N SER A 392 -40.28 47.23 -1.83
CA SER A 392 -41.60 46.89 -2.39
C SER A 392 -41.86 47.52 -3.76
N GLN A 393 -42.93 47.07 -4.43
CA GLN A 393 -43.46 47.71 -5.64
C GLN A 393 -43.83 49.17 -5.41
N ALA A 394 -44.46 49.49 -4.27
CA ALA A 394 -44.89 50.84 -3.95
C ALA A 394 -43.69 51.80 -3.79
N ASP A 395 -42.58 51.33 -3.22
CA ASP A 395 -41.37 52.14 -3.09
C ASP A 395 -40.72 52.43 -4.45
N ALA A 396 -40.63 51.42 -5.33
CA ALA A 396 -40.12 51.62 -6.69
C ALA A 396 -41.01 52.61 -7.49
N ASP A 397 -42.33 52.42 -7.40
CA ASP A 397 -43.33 53.30 -7.99
C ASP A 397 -43.28 54.73 -7.42
N GLN A 398 -43.03 54.87 -6.12
CA GLN A 398 -42.93 56.17 -5.46
C GLN A 398 -41.68 56.93 -5.92
N LYS A 399 -40.55 56.23 -6.12
CA LYS A 399 -39.34 56.84 -6.70
C LYS A 399 -39.62 57.37 -8.11
N ALA A 400 -40.29 56.57 -8.95
CA ALA A 400 -40.71 57.01 -10.29
C ALA A 400 -41.70 58.19 -10.22
N GLN A 401 -42.63 58.20 -9.26
CA GLN A 401 -43.56 59.30 -9.07
C GLN A 401 -42.88 60.58 -8.57
N ASN A 402 -41.88 60.45 -7.69
CA ASN A 402 -41.09 61.58 -7.20
C ASN A 402 -40.30 62.24 -8.34
N ASP A 403 -39.73 61.44 -9.26
CA ASP A 403 -39.12 61.95 -10.48
C ASP A 403 -40.12 62.76 -11.32
N VAL A 404 -41.30 62.18 -11.59
CA VAL A 404 -42.38 62.87 -12.31
C VAL A 404 -42.72 64.21 -11.66
N ASN A 405 -42.86 64.25 -10.34
CA ASN A 405 -43.22 65.48 -9.61
C ASN A 405 -42.09 66.52 -9.59
N ASN A 406 -40.84 66.08 -9.41
CA ASN A 406 -39.68 66.96 -9.28
C ASN A 406 -39.25 67.55 -10.62
N ASN A 407 -39.31 66.76 -11.69
CA ASN A 407 -38.79 67.13 -13.00
C ASN A 407 -39.88 67.55 -14.00
N GLY A 408 -41.14 67.18 -13.76
CA GLY A 408 -42.26 67.43 -14.67
C GLY A 408 -42.48 68.90 -15.00
N GLN A 409 -42.40 69.80 -14.01
CA GLN A 409 -42.58 71.23 -14.25
C GLN A 409 -41.44 71.85 -15.07
N THR A 410 -40.18 71.49 -14.75
CA THR A 410 -39.01 71.92 -15.53
C THR A 410 -39.10 71.42 -16.97
N TYR A 411 -39.50 70.16 -17.16
CA TYR A 411 -39.73 69.57 -18.47
C TYR A 411 -40.82 70.34 -19.25
N ALA A 412 -41.94 70.67 -18.62
CA ALA A 412 -43.01 71.46 -19.25
C ALA A 412 -42.58 72.87 -19.62
N ASN A 413 -41.75 73.51 -18.80
CA ASN A 413 -41.24 74.84 -19.11
C ASN A 413 -40.29 74.84 -20.33
N ASN A 414 -39.57 73.75 -20.56
CA ASN A 414 -38.66 73.61 -21.70
C ASN A 414 -39.33 73.12 -22.99
N ASN A 415 -40.33 72.24 -22.87
CA ASN A 415 -40.94 71.55 -24.02
C ASN A 415 -42.36 72.01 -24.34
N GLY A 416 -43.04 72.69 -23.43
CA GLY A 416 -44.35 73.30 -23.66
C GLY A 416 -44.23 74.60 -24.48
N THR A 417 -45.30 74.95 -25.18
CA THR A 417 -45.41 76.17 -25.98
C THR A 417 -46.21 77.24 -25.23
N CYS A 418 -45.89 78.52 -25.42
CA CYS A 418 -46.73 79.62 -24.96
C CYS A 418 -47.70 80.01 -26.08
N GLN A 419 -49.00 79.90 -25.83
CA GLN A 419 -50.05 80.28 -26.75
C GLN A 419 -50.65 81.61 -26.29
N SER A 420 -51.00 82.48 -27.24
CA SER A 420 -51.65 83.74 -26.91
C SER A 420 -52.99 83.45 -26.24
N SER A 421 -53.17 83.95 -25.02
CA SER A 421 -54.48 83.89 -24.37
C SER A 421 -55.39 84.85 -25.11
N THR A 422 -56.59 84.42 -25.50
CA THR A 422 -57.57 85.28 -26.15
C THR A 422 -58.71 85.58 -25.18
N VAL A 423 -59.24 86.79 -25.27
CA VAL A 423 -60.44 87.25 -24.55
C VAL A 423 -61.53 87.53 -25.57
N ASN A 424 -62.76 87.14 -25.26
CA ASN A 424 -63.90 87.45 -26.10
C ASN A 424 -64.37 88.88 -25.84
N VAL A 425 -64.67 89.61 -26.91
CA VAL A 425 -65.35 90.91 -26.84
C VAL A 425 -66.81 90.66 -27.21
N ASN A 426 -67.72 90.89 -26.27
CA ASN A 426 -69.15 90.84 -26.51
C ASN A 426 -69.71 92.27 -26.48
N ALA A 427 -70.78 92.51 -27.24
CA ALA A 427 -71.37 93.83 -27.26
C ALA A 427 -72.90 93.83 -27.43
N THR A 428 -73.53 94.69 -26.65
CA THR A 428 -74.94 95.07 -26.65
C THR A 428 -75.06 96.50 -27.18
N ASN A 429 -76.04 96.74 -28.05
CA ASN A 429 -76.30 98.05 -28.63
C ASN A 429 -77.81 98.30 -28.70
N TRP A 430 -78.28 99.15 -27.79
CA TRP A 430 -79.68 99.55 -27.67
C TRP A 430 -80.05 100.74 -28.56
N THR A 431 -79.11 101.22 -29.37
CA THR A 431 -79.30 102.39 -30.26
C THR A 431 -79.60 101.96 -31.69
N SER A 432 -79.97 102.94 -32.53
CA SER A 432 -80.05 102.78 -33.99
C SER A 432 -78.74 103.04 -34.74
N ALA A 433 -77.64 103.36 -34.05
CA ALA A 433 -76.37 103.73 -34.64
C ALA A 433 -75.39 102.54 -34.77
N TYR A 434 -74.49 102.62 -35.76
CA TYR A 434 -73.37 101.69 -35.93
C TYR A 434 -72.14 102.24 -35.21
N PHE A 435 -71.44 101.42 -34.44
CA PHE A 435 -70.19 101.80 -33.77
C PHE A 435 -69.03 100.91 -34.18
N THR A 436 -67.83 101.47 -34.04
CA THR A 436 -66.58 100.72 -34.11
C THR A 436 -65.92 100.78 -32.74
N ALA A 437 -65.70 99.63 -32.12
CA ALA A 437 -64.88 99.50 -30.92
C ALA A 437 -63.45 99.16 -31.32
N SER A 438 -62.53 100.07 -31.05
CA SER A 438 -61.11 99.98 -31.39
C SER A 438 -60.29 99.74 -30.13
N PHE A 439 -59.55 98.64 -30.11
CA PHE A 439 -58.70 98.23 -29.00
C PHE A 439 -57.25 98.20 -29.46
N THR A 440 -56.45 99.19 -29.05
CA THR A 440 -55.02 99.26 -29.37
C THR A 440 -54.20 98.70 -28.23
N ASN A 441 -53.54 97.56 -28.43
CA ASN A 441 -52.74 96.92 -27.40
C ASN A 441 -51.55 97.82 -27.03
N THR A 442 -51.38 98.13 -25.74
CA THR A 442 -50.36 99.09 -25.29
C THR A 442 -48.94 98.54 -25.38
N ALA A 443 -48.77 97.22 -25.47
CA ALA A 443 -47.46 96.57 -25.60
C ALA A 443 -47.05 96.36 -27.07
N THR A 444 -47.97 95.95 -27.93
CA THR A 444 -47.65 95.63 -29.35
C THR A 444 -48.05 96.73 -30.33
N ASN A 445 -48.78 97.75 -29.87
CA ASN A 445 -49.38 98.80 -30.69
C ASN A 445 -50.29 98.28 -31.82
N THR A 446 -50.72 97.01 -31.73
CA THR A 446 -51.65 96.40 -32.69
C THR A 446 -53.08 96.74 -32.32
N THR A 447 -53.88 97.16 -33.29
CA THR A 447 -55.28 97.56 -33.10
C THR A 447 -56.24 96.47 -33.57
N TYR A 448 -57.17 96.10 -32.71
CA TYR A 448 -58.27 95.18 -33.00
C TYR A 448 -59.57 95.99 -33.06
N ASN A 449 -60.26 95.94 -34.20
CA ASN A 449 -61.49 96.69 -34.42
C ASN A 449 -62.67 95.73 -34.51
N PHE A 450 -63.74 96.05 -33.79
CA PHE A 450 -64.97 95.27 -33.77
C PHE A 450 -66.16 96.16 -34.11
N SER A 451 -66.96 95.74 -35.09
CA SER A 451 -68.18 96.45 -35.47
C SER A 451 -69.32 96.11 -34.51
N ILE A 452 -70.02 97.12 -34.04
CA ILE A 452 -71.19 97.01 -33.18
C ILE A 452 -72.37 97.61 -33.95
N THR A 453 -73.23 96.75 -34.47
CA THR A 453 -74.41 97.15 -35.24
C THR A 453 -75.63 97.39 -34.34
N PRO A 454 -76.67 98.08 -34.81
CA PRO A 454 -77.92 98.30 -34.07
C PRO A 454 -78.60 96.99 -33.63
N GLY A 455 -79.23 97.00 -32.46
CA GLY A 455 -80.11 95.91 -31.99
C GLY A 455 -79.41 94.67 -31.42
N MET A 456 -78.10 94.73 -31.15
CA MET A 456 -77.35 93.62 -30.57
C MET A 456 -77.61 93.48 -29.05
N ASN A 457 -77.68 92.25 -28.54
CA ASN A 457 -77.91 91.95 -27.12
C ASN A 457 -76.99 90.81 -26.65
N GLY A 458 -75.86 91.16 -26.02
CA GLY A 458 -74.88 90.22 -25.49
C GLY A 458 -74.14 89.41 -26.56
N ASN A 459 -74.17 89.83 -27.83
CA ASN A 459 -73.61 89.05 -28.92
C ASN A 459 -72.07 89.16 -28.96
N TYR A 460 -71.42 88.02 -29.14
CA TYR A 460 -69.99 87.89 -29.42
C TYR A 460 -69.56 88.66 -30.68
N ARG A 461 -68.47 89.41 -30.61
CA ARG A 461 -67.93 90.24 -31.72
C ARG A 461 -66.60 89.79 -32.28
N GLY A 462 -65.87 89.00 -31.51
CA GLY A 462 -64.56 88.51 -31.89
C GLY A 462 -63.68 88.34 -30.67
N GLN A 463 -62.45 87.89 -30.91
CA GLN A 463 -61.44 87.75 -29.87
C GLN A 463 -60.28 88.67 -30.17
N MET A 464 -59.65 89.14 -29.11
CA MET A 464 -58.33 89.75 -29.15
C MET A 464 -57.45 89.08 -28.11
N PRO A 465 -56.12 89.18 -28.20
CA PRO A 465 -55.24 88.72 -27.13
C PRO A 465 -55.62 89.33 -25.78
N ALA A 466 -55.43 88.58 -24.70
CA ALA A 466 -55.45 89.14 -23.37
C ALA A 466 -54.29 90.14 -23.23
N GLY A 467 -54.54 91.26 -22.58
CA GLY A 467 -53.53 92.32 -22.49
C GLY A 467 -54.10 93.65 -22.06
N THR A 468 -53.26 94.67 -22.07
CA THR A 468 -53.67 96.03 -21.74
C THR A 468 -53.89 96.81 -23.03
N TYR A 469 -55.01 97.53 -23.12
CA TYR A 469 -55.47 98.19 -24.33
C TYR A 469 -55.87 99.64 -24.07
N ASN A 470 -55.58 100.50 -25.04
CA ASN A 470 -56.23 101.77 -25.20
C ASN A 470 -57.49 101.55 -26.03
N VAL A 471 -58.64 101.89 -25.45
CA VAL A 471 -59.97 101.60 -26.00
C VAL A 471 -60.58 102.88 -26.52
N ASN A 472 -61.09 102.83 -27.74
CA ASN A 472 -61.80 103.93 -28.39
C ASN A 472 -63.04 103.39 -29.11
N ILE A 473 -64.22 103.77 -28.68
CA ILE A 473 -65.50 103.33 -29.26
C ILE A 473 -66.25 104.55 -29.78
N TYR A 474 -66.54 104.57 -31.07
CA TYR A 474 -67.10 105.75 -31.76
C TYR A 474 -68.17 105.35 -32.78
N PRO A 475 -69.18 106.20 -33.02
CA PRO A 475 -70.21 105.95 -34.03
C PRO A 475 -69.64 106.12 -35.45
N SER A 476 -70.25 105.45 -36.43
CA SER A 476 -69.88 105.50 -37.85
C SER A 476 -70.24 106.84 -38.51
N GLY A 477 -70.89 107.75 -37.78
CA GLY A 477 -71.24 109.11 -38.18
C GLY A 477 -72.25 109.74 -37.22
N GLY A 478 -72.39 111.07 -37.27
CA GLY A 478 -73.32 111.84 -36.44
C GLY A 478 -72.74 112.38 -35.13
N SER A 479 -73.46 113.30 -34.48
CA SER A 479 -73.04 114.02 -33.26
C SER A 479 -73.93 113.71 -32.04
N ALA A 480 -74.69 112.63 -32.08
CA ALA A 480 -75.51 112.18 -30.96
C ALA A 480 -74.63 111.77 -29.75
N LEU A 481 -75.19 111.89 -28.55
CA LEU A 481 -74.52 111.52 -27.31
C LEU A 481 -75.05 110.17 -26.84
N TYR A 482 -74.20 109.38 -26.21
CA TYR A 482 -74.52 108.02 -25.81
C TYR A 482 -74.12 107.75 -24.36
N GLU A 483 -74.73 106.70 -23.81
CA GLU A 483 -74.41 106.08 -22.53
C GLU A 483 -73.62 104.80 -22.78
N TRP A 484 -72.48 104.65 -22.11
CA TRP A 484 -71.47 103.62 -22.34
C TRP A 484 -71.22 102.82 -21.08
N TRP A 485 -71.36 101.50 -21.19
CA TRP A 485 -70.83 100.52 -20.23
C TRP A 485 -69.78 99.67 -20.94
N VAL A 486 -68.53 99.85 -20.58
CA VAL A 486 -67.40 99.13 -21.19
C VAL A 486 -66.75 98.37 -20.04
N GLY A 487 -67.17 97.11 -19.87
CA GLY A 487 -66.87 96.30 -18.69
C GLY A 487 -67.41 96.96 -17.43
N ASN A 488 -66.54 97.30 -16.49
CA ASN A 488 -66.90 98.01 -15.25
C ASN A 488 -66.87 99.55 -15.38
N TYR A 489 -66.55 100.09 -16.56
CA TYR A 489 -66.46 101.53 -16.78
C TYR A 489 -67.78 102.07 -17.31
N TYR A 490 -68.25 103.13 -16.68
CA TYR A 490 -69.45 103.86 -17.06
C TYR A 490 -69.10 105.28 -17.49
N SER A 491 -69.68 105.74 -18.59
CA SER A 491 -69.57 107.12 -19.06
C SER A 491 -70.83 107.50 -19.84
N ALA A 492 -71.27 108.76 -19.77
CA ALA A 492 -72.49 109.21 -20.42
C ALA A 492 -72.36 110.64 -20.96
N GLY A 493 -73.23 111.02 -21.91
CA GLY A 493 -73.25 112.37 -22.47
C GLY A 493 -72.08 112.69 -23.40
N GLN A 494 -71.42 111.66 -23.96
CA GLN A 494 -70.29 111.80 -24.88
C GLN A 494 -70.59 111.09 -26.20
N ASN A 495 -70.11 111.65 -27.31
CA ASN A 495 -70.27 111.03 -28.64
C ASN A 495 -69.33 109.83 -28.86
N THR A 496 -68.19 109.78 -28.17
CA THR A 496 -67.19 108.72 -28.24
C THR A 496 -66.78 108.31 -26.83
N PHE A 497 -66.52 107.02 -26.61
CA PHE A 497 -65.91 106.50 -25.39
C PHE A 497 -64.41 106.27 -25.60
N THR A 498 -63.55 106.89 -24.79
CA THR A 498 -62.10 106.69 -24.86
C THR A 498 -61.52 106.47 -23.47
N VAL A 499 -60.68 105.45 -23.32
CA VAL A 499 -59.99 105.13 -22.07
C VAL A 499 -58.67 104.43 -22.37
N SER A 500 -57.61 104.81 -21.65
CA SER A 500 -56.27 104.25 -21.85
C SER A 500 -55.91 103.26 -20.75
N GLY A 501 -55.14 102.24 -21.09
CA GLY A 501 -54.55 101.33 -20.10
C GLY A 501 -55.53 100.34 -19.44
N LEU A 502 -56.63 99.98 -20.11
CA LEU A 502 -57.56 98.98 -19.58
C LEU A 502 -57.01 97.56 -19.76
N SER A 503 -57.04 96.76 -18.69
CA SER A 503 -56.55 95.38 -18.72
C SER A 503 -57.68 94.40 -19.03
N PHE A 504 -57.49 93.59 -20.06
CA PHE A 504 -58.42 92.59 -20.56
C PHE A 504 -57.82 91.20 -20.33
N ASN A 505 -58.14 90.60 -19.19
CA ASN A 505 -57.66 89.27 -18.81
C ASN A 505 -58.78 88.22 -18.73
N TRP A 506 -60.02 88.63 -19.01
CA TRP A 506 -61.24 87.83 -19.04
C TRP A 506 -62.14 88.39 -20.15
N ASP A 507 -63.18 87.63 -20.52
CA ASP A 507 -64.19 88.09 -21.47
C ASP A 507 -64.81 89.42 -21.04
N PHE A 508 -65.11 90.26 -22.02
CA PHE A 508 -65.43 91.66 -21.78
C PHE A 508 -66.68 92.08 -22.54
N ASP A 509 -67.60 92.71 -21.81
CA ASP A 509 -68.90 93.11 -22.35
C ASP A 509 -68.95 94.63 -22.55
N ILE A 510 -69.43 95.05 -23.72
CA ILE A 510 -69.71 96.44 -24.07
C ILE A 510 -71.23 96.60 -24.14
N SER A 511 -71.80 97.64 -23.56
CA SER A 511 -73.20 98.01 -23.73
C SER A 511 -73.30 99.50 -24.04
N ILE A 512 -74.09 99.85 -25.06
CA ILE A 512 -74.27 101.22 -25.53
C ILE A 512 -75.78 101.51 -25.60
N ALA A 513 -76.19 102.68 -25.11
CA ALA A 513 -77.57 103.17 -25.18
C ALA A 513 -77.60 104.67 -25.58
N ASP A 514 -78.75 105.17 -26.04
CA ASP A 514 -78.94 106.59 -26.36
C ASP A 514 -78.99 107.41 -25.06
N TYR A 515 -78.36 108.60 -25.07
CA TYR A 515 -78.33 109.52 -23.92
C TYR A 515 -79.38 110.63 -24.02
#